data_AF-A0A1F7LC63-F1
#
_entry.id   AF-A0A1F7LC63-F1
#
_cell.length_a   1.000
_cell.length_b   1.000
_cell.length_c   1.000
_cell.angle_alpha   90.00
_cell.angle_beta   90.00
_cell.angle_gamma   90.00
#
_symmetry.space_group_name_H-M   'P 1'
#
loop_
_entity.id
_entity.type
_entity.pdbx_description
1 polymer ?
#
loop_
_entity_poly.entity_id
_entity_poly.type
_entity_poly.pdbx_seq_one_letter_code
_entity_poly.pdbx_strand_id
1 'polypeptide(L)'
;MMTEPGGGESISNANVQAIEEHRKIRELTERLGHAPSLVELLRRLRELRSFMAPHFTGEEAPGGFFDVVRTQASRHLGTVQQLETEHAALLGELDRLAKGARACLVGPVAEILKQARELARRLHEHEARENELLIDALYVDFGGD
;
A
#
# COMPACT_ATOMS: atom_id res chain seq x y z
N MET A 1 16.78 -41.29 33.84
CA MET A 1 16.78 -41.35 32.37
C MET A 1 15.56 -40.56 31.92
N MET A 2 15.79 -39.38 31.36
CA MET A 2 14.76 -38.34 31.17
C MET A 2 13.86 -38.66 29.98
N THR A 3 12.57 -38.53 30.19
CA THR A 3 11.54 -38.44 29.14
C THR A 3 11.50 -37.00 28.65
N GLU A 4 11.74 -36.76 27.36
CA GLU A 4 11.48 -35.47 26.73
C GLU A 4 9.99 -35.36 26.35
N PRO A 5 9.26 -34.32 26.81
CA PRO A 5 7.98 -33.93 26.25
C PRO A 5 8.14 -32.53 25.62
N GLY A 6 8.74 -32.44 24.43
CA GLY A 6 9.01 -31.14 23.78
C GLY A 6 8.32 -30.91 22.42
N GLY A 7 7.85 -31.98 21.76
CA GLY A 7 7.37 -31.89 20.37
C GLY A 7 5.96 -31.32 20.20
N GLY A 8 5.08 -31.46 21.19
CA GLY A 8 3.65 -31.11 21.06
C GLY A 8 3.36 -29.61 21.15
N GLU A 9 4.04 -28.88 22.03
CA GLU A 9 3.81 -27.43 22.23
C GLU A 9 4.38 -26.58 21.08
N SER A 10 5.52 -26.98 20.52
CA SER A 10 6.18 -26.26 19.42
C SER A 10 5.37 -26.31 18.11
N ILE A 11 4.79 -27.47 17.79
CA ILE A 11 3.93 -27.64 16.60
C ILE A 11 2.62 -26.86 16.76
N SER A 12 2.06 -26.82 17.98
CA SER A 12 0.86 -26.03 18.28
C SER A 12 1.11 -24.53 18.06
N ASN A 13 2.23 -23.99 18.56
CA ASN A 13 2.57 -22.58 18.39
C ASN A 13 2.85 -22.19 16.93
N ALA A 14 3.53 -23.03 16.16
CA ALA A 14 3.76 -22.77 14.73
C ALA A 14 2.45 -22.72 13.91
N ASN A 15 1.49 -23.58 14.24
CA ASN A 15 0.17 -23.56 13.61
C ASN A 15 -0.64 -22.31 13.96
N VAL A 16 -0.57 -21.84 15.22
CA VAL A 16 -1.21 -20.59 15.65
C VAL A 16 -0.60 -19.39 14.92
N GLN A 17 0.73 -19.33 14.85
CA GLN A 17 1.47 -18.28 14.13
C GLN A 17 1.03 -18.19 12.65
N ALA A 18 0.97 -19.32 11.94
CA ALA A 18 0.54 -19.35 10.54
C ALA A 18 -0.91 -18.87 10.35
N ILE A 19 -1.82 -19.26 11.25
CA ILE A 19 -3.22 -18.80 11.22
C ILE A 19 -3.30 -17.28 11.41
N GLU A 20 -2.53 -16.73 12.33
CA GLU A 20 -2.46 -15.28 12.58
C GLU A 20 -1.88 -14.53 11.38
N GLU A 21 -0.83 -15.06 10.75
CA GLU A 21 -0.23 -14.46 9.55
C GLU A 21 -1.22 -14.42 8.38
N HIS A 22 -1.92 -15.52 8.09
CA HIS A 22 -2.94 -15.53 7.05
C HIS A 22 -4.15 -14.65 7.40
N ARG A 23 -4.52 -14.55 8.69
CA ARG A 23 -5.55 -13.59 9.12
C ARG A 23 -5.10 -12.17 8.82
N LYS A 24 -3.84 -11.83 9.14
CA LYS A 24 -3.30 -10.50 8.89
C LYS A 24 -3.24 -10.16 7.40
N ILE A 25 -2.86 -11.12 6.55
CA ILE A 25 -2.89 -10.94 5.09
C ILE A 25 -4.31 -10.63 4.62
N ARG A 26 -5.34 -11.35 5.10
CA ARG A 26 -6.74 -11.07 4.75
C ARG A 26 -7.15 -9.65 5.14
N GLU A 27 -6.85 -9.23 6.37
CA GLU A 27 -7.16 -7.88 6.85
C GLU A 27 -6.46 -6.79 6.00
N LEU A 28 -5.20 -7.00 5.63
CA LEU A 28 -4.44 -6.05 4.80
C LEU A 28 -4.98 -5.99 3.37
N THR A 29 -5.35 -7.13 2.78
CA THR A 29 -5.94 -7.20 1.44
C THR A 29 -7.33 -6.57 1.38
N GLU A 30 -8.18 -6.77 2.39
CA GLU A 30 -9.48 -6.11 2.47
C GLU A 30 -9.34 -4.59 2.55
N ARG A 31 -8.40 -4.10 3.37
CA ARG A 31 -8.07 -2.68 3.42
C ARG A 31 -7.56 -2.18 2.08
N LEU A 32 -6.79 -2.96 1.33
CA LEU A 32 -6.26 -2.53 0.03
C LEU A 32 -7.39 -2.16 -0.95
N GLY A 33 -8.45 -2.98 -1.03
CA GLY A 33 -9.60 -2.76 -1.91
C GLY A 33 -10.43 -1.51 -1.61
N HIS A 34 -10.30 -0.95 -0.41
CA HIS A 34 -11.07 0.21 0.08
C HIS A 34 -10.19 1.45 0.31
N ALA A 35 -9.12 1.63 -0.47
CA ALA A 35 -8.26 2.79 -0.32
C ALA A 35 -8.95 4.08 -0.85
N PRO A 36 -9.12 5.14 -0.03
CA PRO A 36 -9.84 6.37 -0.42
C PRO A 36 -9.03 7.31 -1.33
N SER A 37 -7.73 7.08 -1.50
CA SER A 37 -6.85 7.92 -2.32
C SER A 37 -5.62 7.15 -2.80
N LEU A 38 -4.93 7.67 -3.82
CA LEU A 38 -3.68 7.10 -4.30
C LEU A 38 -2.56 7.11 -3.25
N VAL A 39 -2.54 8.12 -2.37
CA VAL A 39 -1.57 8.19 -1.26
C VAL A 39 -1.80 7.04 -0.29
N GLU A 40 -3.05 6.84 0.10
CA GLU A 40 -3.43 5.79 1.04
C GLU A 40 -3.31 4.40 0.42
N LEU A 41 -3.61 4.25 -0.87
CA LEU A 41 -3.36 3.04 -1.65
C LEU A 41 -1.87 2.69 -1.64
N LEU A 42 -1.00 3.64 -1.95
CA LEU A 42 0.46 3.44 -1.95
C LEU A 42 0.98 3.03 -0.57
N ARG A 43 0.43 3.63 0.51
CA ARG A 43 0.77 3.24 1.89
C ARG A 43 0.36 1.79 2.17
N ARG A 44 -0.88 1.41 1.83
CA ARG A 44 -1.42 0.05 2.04
C ARG A 44 -0.69 -1.01 1.22
N LEU A 45 -0.35 -0.71 -0.04
CA LEU A 45 0.47 -1.60 -0.89
C LEU A 45 1.83 -1.91 -0.26
N ARG A 46 2.50 -0.89 0.28
CA ARG A 46 3.80 -1.07 0.97
C ARG A 46 3.66 -1.86 2.27
N GLU A 47 2.61 -1.60 3.05
CA GLU A 47 2.30 -2.35 4.27
C GLU A 47 2.09 -3.84 3.96
N LEU A 48 1.25 -4.16 2.97
CA LEU A 48 1.00 -5.52 2.53
C LEU A 48 2.28 -6.18 1.99
N ARG A 49 3.05 -5.48 1.15
CA ARG A 49 4.32 -5.97 0.62
C ARG A 49 5.34 -6.28 1.72
N SER A 50 5.44 -5.43 2.75
CA SER A 50 6.34 -5.63 3.89
C SER A 50 5.94 -6.81 4.77
N PHE A 51 4.67 -7.23 4.71
CA PHE A 51 4.17 -8.38 5.45
C PHE A 51 4.29 -9.68 4.64
N MET A 52 3.91 -9.67 3.36
CA MET A 52 3.91 -10.87 2.52
C MET A 52 5.32 -11.37 2.20
N ALA A 53 6.29 -10.48 1.99
CA ALA A 53 7.67 -10.91 1.67
C ALA A 53 8.30 -11.80 2.74
N PRO A 54 8.34 -11.40 4.03
CA PRO A 54 8.89 -12.26 5.07
C PRO A 54 8.07 -13.53 5.30
N HIS A 55 6.73 -13.46 5.17
CA HIS A 55 5.87 -14.64 5.25
C HIS A 55 6.24 -15.69 4.18
N PHE A 56 6.28 -15.30 2.90
CA PHE A 56 6.68 -16.20 1.81
C PHE A 56 8.12 -16.70 1.96
N THR A 57 9.04 -15.83 2.38
CA THR A 57 10.44 -16.23 2.66
C THR A 57 10.49 -17.31 3.73
N GLY A 58 9.65 -17.23 4.77
CA GLY A 58 9.56 -18.23 5.83
C GLY A 58 9.00 -19.56 5.35
N GLU A 59 7.97 -19.54 4.49
CA GLU A 59 7.38 -20.76 3.91
C GLU A 59 8.34 -21.49 2.97
N GLU A 60 9.11 -20.73 2.18
CA GLU A 60 10.02 -21.23 1.14
C GLU A 60 11.43 -21.58 1.67
N ALA A 61 11.80 -21.10 2.86
CA ALA A 61 13.11 -21.35 3.45
C ALA A 61 13.36 -22.85 3.73
N PRO A 62 14.63 -23.29 3.80
CA PRO A 62 14.97 -24.61 4.34
C PRO A 62 14.39 -24.81 5.74
N GLY A 63 13.73 -25.94 6.00
CA GLY A 63 12.97 -26.18 7.23
C GLY A 63 11.63 -25.43 7.34
N GLY A 64 11.27 -24.63 6.33
CA GLY A 64 9.98 -23.96 6.21
C GLY A 64 8.86 -24.90 5.80
N PHE A 65 7.64 -24.36 5.69
CA PHE A 65 6.44 -25.15 5.41
C PHE A 65 6.55 -25.98 4.12
N PHE A 66 7.09 -25.40 3.05
CA PHE A 66 7.24 -26.12 1.79
C PHE A 66 8.27 -27.25 1.87
N ASP A 67 9.34 -27.08 2.65
CA ASP A 67 10.32 -28.15 2.88
C ASP A 67 9.71 -29.33 3.67
N VAL A 68 8.86 -29.03 4.67
CA VAL A 68 8.08 -30.06 5.38
C VAL A 68 7.14 -30.80 4.43
N VAL A 69 6.43 -30.10 3.53
CA VAL A 69 5.54 -30.73 2.55
C VAL A 69 6.33 -31.60 1.57
N ARG A 70 7.49 -31.14 1.09
CA ARG A 70 8.37 -31.92 0.19
C ARG A 70 8.83 -33.23 0.83
N THR A 71 9.20 -33.19 2.11
CA THR A 71 9.75 -34.34 2.83
C THR A 71 8.67 -35.32 3.32
N GLN A 72 7.48 -34.82 3.71
CA GLN A 72 6.44 -35.64 4.34
C GLN A 72 5.23 -35.95 3.43
N ALA A 73 5.06 -35.21 2.34
CA ALA A 73 3.88 -35.30 1.47
C ALA A 73 4.20 -35.06 -0.01
N SER A 74 5.14 -35.84 -0.56
CA SER A 74 5.66 -35.73 -1.94
C SER A 74 4.61 -35.73 -3.06
N ARG A 75 3.39 -36.24 -2.81
CA ARG A 75 2.26 -36.12 -3.76
C ARG A 75 1.86 -34.66 -4.07
N HIS A 76 2.26 -33.70 -3.25
CA HIS A 76 1.93 -32.28 -3.37
C HIS A 76 3.04 -31.43 -3.99
N LEU A 77 4.11 -32.03 -4.52
CA LEU A 77 5.25 -31.30 -5.09
C LEU A 77 4.85 -30.33 -6.21
N GLY A 78 3.91 -30.73 -7.08
CA GLY A 78 3.40 -29.85 -8.13
C GLY A 78 2.70 -28.62 -7.56
N THR A 79 1.91 -28.79 -6.48
CA THR A 79 1.24 -27.68 -5.79
C THR A 79 2.25 -26.73 -5.15
N VAL A 80 3.30 -27.24 -4.51
CA VAL A 80 4.36 -26.40 -3.91
C VAL A 80 5.01 -25.52 -4.99
N GLN A 81 5.38 -26.10 -6.12
CA GLN A 81 6.02 -25.34 -7.21
C GLN A 81 5.08 -24.27 -7.80
N GLN A 82 3.78 -24.57 -7.86
CA GLN A 82 2.77 -23.60 -8.26
C GLN A 82 2.69 -22.44 -7.26
N LEU A 83 2.63 -22.73 -5.96
CA LEU A 83 2.55 -21.70 -4.91
C LEU A 83 3.78 -20.78 -4.90
N GLU A 84 4.99 -21.32 -5.07
CA GLU A 84 6.22 -20.51 -5.18
C GLU A 84 6.16 -19.55 -6.38
N THR A 85 5.60 -20.02 -7.51
CA THR A 85 5.39 -19.19 -8.69
C THR A 85 4.35 -18.10 -8.41
N GLU A 86 3.26 -18.44 -7.73
CA GLU A 86 2.21 -17.50 -7.32
C GLU A 86 2.76 -16.44 -6.36
N HIS A 87 3.58 -16.82 -5.37
CA HIS A 87 4.23 -15.89 -4.44
C HIS A 87 5.05 -14.83 -5.17
N ALA A 88 5.93 -15.27 -6.08
CA ALA A 88 6.74 -14.37 -6.90
C ALA A 88 5.88 -13.43 -7.76
N ALA A 89 4.81 -13.96 -8.36
CA ALA A 89 3.89 -13.17 -9.18
C ALA A 89 3.15 -12.11 -8.35
N LEU A 90 2.63 -12.47 -7.18
CA LEU A 90 1.90 -11.58 -6.26
C LEU A 90 2.79 -10.44 -5.76
N LEU A 91 4.03 -10.74 -5.35
CA LEU A 91 4.98 -9.68 -4.95
C LEU A 91 5.30 -8.74 -6.12
N GLY A 92 5.48 -9.30 -7.32
CA GLY A 92 5.68 -8.51 -8.54
C GLY A 92 4.48 -7.62 -8.89
N GLU A 93 3.25 -8.10 -8.68
CA GLU A 93 2.04 -7.30 -8.84
C GLU A 93 2.00 -6.14 -7.84
N LEU A 94 2.22 -6.39 -6.55
CA LEU A 94 2.27 -5.34 -5.53
C LEU A 94 3.29 -4.25 -5.91
N ASP A 95 4.49 -4.64 -6.35
CA ASP A 95 5.55 -3.71 -6.73
C ASP A 95 5.16 -2.89 -7.97
N ARG A 96 4.51 -3.52 -8.97
CA ARG A 96 3.98 -2.83 -10.16
C ARG A 96 2.89 -1.84 -9.81
N LEU A 97 1.89 -2.23 -9.00
CA LEU A 97 0.82 -1.35 -8.56
C LEU A 97 1.36 -0.17 -7.76
N ALA A 98 2.30 -0.42 -6.84
CA ALA A 98 2.92 0.63 -6.02
C ALA A 98 3.71 1.63 -6.89
N LYS A 99 4.45 1.13 -7.88
CA LYS A 99 5.16 1.98 -8.86
C LYS A 99 4.18 2.83 -9.66
N GLY A 100 3.08 2.25 -10.14
CA GLY A 100 2.03 2.97 -10.87
C GLY A 100 1.37 4.06 -10.03
N ALA A 101 0.94 3.74 -8.81
CA ALA A 101 0.35 4.71 -7.89
C ALA A 101 1.31 5.88 -7.60
N ARG A 102 2.59 5.58 -7.36
CA ARG A 102 3.62 6.61 -7.15
C ARG A 102 3.80 7.49 -8.38
N ALA A 103 3.87 6.90 -9.58
CA ALA A 103 4.02 7.65 -10.82
C ALA A 103 2.86 8.62 -11.06
N CYS A 104 1.62 8.21 -10.77
CA CYS A 104 0.45 9.08 -10.83
C CYS A 104 0.56 10.26 -9.86
N LEU A 105 0.98 10.00 -8.62
CA LEU A 105 1.12 11.03 -7.58
C LEU A 105 2.16 12.09 -7.94
N VAL A 106 3.33 11.69 -8.43
CA VAL A 106 4.42 12.63 -8.76
C VAL A 106 4.35 13.20 -10.17
N GLY A 107 3.48 12.67 -11.02
CA GLY A 107 3.27 13.11 -12.39
C GLY A 107 1.94 13.86 -12.54
N PRO A 108 0.92 13.24 -13.16
CA PRO A 108 -0.33 13.92 -13.53
C PRO A 108 -1.06 14.57 -12.35
N VAL A 109 -1.11 13.92 -11.18
CA VAL A 109 -1.78 14.50 -10.01
C VAL A 109 -1.03 15.74 -9.50
N ALA A 110 0.30 15.67 -9.41
CA ALA A 110 1.11 16.81 -9.00
C ALA A 110 0.96 18.01 -9.96
N GLU A 111 0.88 17.74 -11.26
CA GLU A 111 0.69 18.77 -12.28
C GLU A 111 -0.68 19.44 -12.18
N ILE A 112 -1.76 18.67 -12.02
CA ILE A 112 -3.11 19.22 -11.78
C ILE A 112 -3.13 20.11 -10.53
N LEU A 113 -2.54 19.64 -9.43
CA LEU A 113 -2.48 20.41 -8.19
C LEU A 113 -1.66 21.71 -8.35
N LYS A 114 -0.60 21.69 -9.16
CA LYS A 114 0.17 22.88 -9.49
C LYS A 114 -0.66 23.88 -10.29
N GLN A 115 -1.37 23.42 -11.32
CA GLN A 115 -2.24 24.27 -12.14
C GLN A 115 -3.38 24.87 -11.33
N ALA A 116 -3.98 24.11 -10.41
CA ALA A 116 -5.02 24.60 -9.52
C ALA A 116 -4.51 25.71 -8.59
N ARG A 117 -3.31 25.58 -8.03
CA ARG A 117 -2.68 26.63 -7.20
C ARG A 117 -2.41 27.90 -8.01
N GLU A 118 -1.93 27.74 -9.23
CA GLU A 118 -1.66 28.88 -10.12
C GLU A 118 -2.95 29.61 -10.52
N LEU A 119 -4.01 28.87 -10.82
CA LEU A 119 -5.32 29.45 -11.07
C LEU A 119 -5.84 30.22 -9.84
N ALA A 120 -5.76 29.63 -8.65
CA ALA A 120 -6.20 30.28 -7.42
C ALA A 120 -5.43 31.59 -7.16
N ARG A 121 -4.12 31.61 -7.39
CA ARG A 121 -3.29 32.82 -7.31
C ARG A 121 -3.77 33.90 -8.28
N ARG A 122 -3.97 33.54 -9.55
CA ARG A 122 -4.44 34.47 -10.58
C ARG A 122 -5.80 35.05 -10.28
N LEU A 123 -6.72 34.25 -9.74
CA LEU A 123 -8.04 34.72 -9.30
C LEU A 123 -7.91 35.69 -8.13
N HIS A 124 -7.09 35.39 -7.13
CA HIS A 124 -6.87 36.30 -6.00
C HIS A 124 -6.31 37.66 -6.44
N GLU A 125 -5.35 37.66 -7.37
CA GLU A 125 -4.79 38.89 -7.94
C GLU A 125 -5.79 39.65 -8.81
N HIS A 126 -6.71 38.96 -9.48
CA HIS A 126 -7.77 39.58 -10.24
C HIS A 126 -8.77 40.30 -9.33
N GLU A 127 -9.27 39.60 -8.32
CA GLU A 127 -10.20 40.16 -7.32
C GLU A 127 -9.58 41.37 -6.59
N ALA A 128 -8.28 41.31 -6.27
CA ALA A 128 -7.58 42.44 -5.66
C ALA A 128 -7.60 43.69 -6.56
N ARG A 129 -7.30 43.53 -7.85
CA ARG A 129 -7.34 44.64 -8.83
C ARG A 129 -8.75 45.18 -9.05
N GLU A 130 -9.76 44.32 -9.04
CA GLU A 130 -11.16 44.77 -9.16
C GLU A 130 -11.60 45.57 -7.92
N ASN A 131 -11.20 45.14 -6.73
CA ASN A 131 -11.46 45.89 -5.50
C ASN A 131 -10.73 47.24 -5.48
N GLU A 132 -9.47 47.30 -5.91
CA GLU A 132 -8.73 48.56 -6.06
C GLU A 132 -9.47 49.52 -6.99
N LEU A 133 -9.90 49.05 -8.16
CA LEU A 133 -10.66 49.85 -9.12
C LEU A 133 -11.99 50.37 -8.54
N LEU A 134 -12.71 49.52 -7.79
CA LEU A 134 -13.97 49.92 -7.17
C LEU A 134 -13.76 51.00 -6.10
N ILE A 135 -12.72 50.85 -5.28
CA ILE A 135 -12.34 51.84 -4.26
C ILE A 135 -12.00 53.17 -4.96
N ASP A 136 -11.12 53.13 -5.97
CA ASP A 136 -10.71 54.32 -6.71
C ASP A 136 -11.92 55.04 -7.33
N ALA A 137 -12.84 54.29 -7.96
CA ALA A 137 -14.06 54.85 -8.55
C ALA A 137 -14.95 55.54 -7.50
N LEU A 138 -15.15 54.92 -6.33
CA LEU A 138 -15.97 55.51 -5.26
C LEU A 138 -15.32 56.75 -4.65
N TYR A 139 -14.01 56.74 -4.40
CA TYR A 139 -13.32 57.92 -3.85
C TYR A 139 -13.28 59.11 -4.80
N VAL A 140 -13.22 58.88 -6.12
CA VAL A 140 -13.33 59.93 -7.14
C VAL A 140 -14.73 60.55 -7.16
N ASP A 141 -15.79 59.76 -6.94
CA ASP A 141 -17.17 60.27 -6.87
C ASP A 141 -17.48 61.08 -5.59
N PHE A 142 -16.78 60.83 -4.47
CA PHE A 142 -16.99 61.56 -3.20
C PHE A 142 -16.09 62.79 -3.00
N GLY A 143 -15.07 62.99 -3.85
CA GLY A 143 -14.11 64.09 -3.74
C GLY A 143 -14.39 65.29 -4.65
N GLY A 144 -15.47 65.24 -5.43
CA GLY A 144 -15.87 66.26 -6.38
C GLY A 144 -17.13 67.02 -5.96
N ASP A 145 -17.02 67.83 -4.91
CA ASP A 145 -17.76 69.09 -4.69
C ASP A 145 -17.06 69.93 -3.60
#